data_AF-A0ABD4TG99-F1
#
_entry.id   AF-A0ABD4TG99-F1
#
_cell.length_a   1.000
_cell.length_b   1.000
_cell.length_c   1.000
_cell.angle_alpha   90.00
_cell.angle_beta   90.00
_cell.angle_gamma   90.00
#
_symmetry.space_group_name_H-M   'P 1'
#
loop_
_entity.id
_entity.type
_entity.pdbx_description
1 polymer ?
#
loop_
_entity_poly.entity_id
_entity_poly.type
_entity_poly.pdbx_seq_one_letter_code
_entity_poly.pdbx_strand_id
1 'polypeptide(L)'
;MSQETVVSEEVKAEVLAYADPIADNLMQGFNEGNYTIYSRDFSAEMRQGLDEAAFEQNREHVTSRIGLYESRRDPVVTETGEYIAVTYKGEFEQEDGVALRFVFRKGDESHRLYGLWFNSPKLRS
;
A
#
# COMPACT_ATOMS: atom_id res chain seq x y z
N MET A 1 -1.96 -13.99 18.90
CA MET A 1 -1.48 -13.42 17.63
C MET A 1 -1.94 -14.36 16.54
N SER A 2 -2.84 -13.93 15.67
CA SER A 2 -3.24 -14.74 14.51
C SER A 2 -2.05 -14.84 13.56
N GLN A 3 -1.75 -16.04 13.06
CA GLN A 3 -0.60 -16.28 12.20
C GLN A 3 -0.94 -15.88 10.75
N GLU A 4 -0.09 -15.05 10.12
CA GLU A 4 -0.17 -14.77 8.69
C GLU A 4 0.18 -16.02 7.88
N THR A 5 -0.64 -16.31 6.88
CA THR A 5 -0.45 -17.44 5.96
C THR A 5 -0.38 -16.92 4.53
N VAL A 6 0.59 -17.42 3.74
CA VAL A 6 0.68 -17.12 2.31
C VAL A 6 -0.43 -17.86 1.58
N VAL A 7 -1.17 -17.16 0.72
CA VAL A 7 -2.31 -17.74 -0.03
C VAL A 7 -1.82 -18.58 -1.22
N SER A 8 -2.73 -19.35 -1.83
CA SER A 8 -2.46 -20.07 -3.09
C SER A 8 -2.26 -19.10 -4.28
N GLU A 9 -1.63 -19.56 -5.36
CA GLU A 9 -1.44 -18.74 -6.57
C GLU A 9 -2.78 -18.31 -7.23
N GLU A 10 -3.83 -19.13 -7.11
CA GLU A 10 -5.18 -18.78 -7.60
C GLU A 10 -5.75 -17.58 -6.84
N VAL A 11 -5.77 -17.65 -5.51
CA VAL A 11 -6.23 -16.55 -4.65
C VAL A 11 -5.36 -15.31 -4.83
N LYS A 12 -4.04 -15.49 -4.97
CA LYS A 12 -3.12 -14.39 -5.27
C LYS A 12 -3.48 -13.69 -6.57
N ALA A 13 -3.77 -14.42 -7.64
CA ALA A 13 -4.15 -13.82 -8.92
C ALA A 13 -5.46 -13.01 -8.82
N GLU A 14 -6.47 -13.55 -8.12
CA GLU A 14 -7.73 -12.83 -7.86
C GLU A 14 -7.51 -11.53 -7.07
N VAL A 15 -6.64 -11.59 -6.06
CA VAL A 15 -6.32 -10.43 -5.22
C VAL A 15 -5.56 -9.35 -5.99
N LEU A 16 -4.58 -9.76 -6.81
CA LEU A 16 -3.80 -8.82 -7.61
C LEU A 16 -4.66 -8.11 -8.67
N ALA A 17 -5.71 -8.76 -9.19
CA ALA A 17 -6.62 -8.15 -10.16
C ALA A 17 -7.27 -6.84 -9.67
N TYR A 18 -7.53 -6.70 -8.37
CA TYR A 18 -7.99 -5.44 -7.79
C TYR A 18 -6.88 -4.64 -7.11
N ALA A 19 -5.88 -5.31 -6.51
CA ALA A 19 -4.85 -4.62 -5.75
C ALA A 19 -3.86 -3.84 -6.64
N ASP A 20 -3.54 -4.34 -7.84
CA ASP A 20 -2.62 -3.66 -8.75
C ASP A 20 -3.13 -2.30 -9.24
N PRO A 21 -4.36 -2.18 -9.80
CA PRO A 21 -4.86 -0.87 -10.20
C PRO A 21 -4.99 0.08 -9.01
N ILE A 22 -5.33 -0.41 -7.81
CA ILE A 22 -5.37 0.42 -6.61
C ILE A 22 -3.97 0.94 -6.25
N ALA A 23 -2.95 0.07 -6.30
CA ALA A 23 -1.57 0.46 -6.06
C ALA A 23 -1.07 1.47 -7.10
N ASP A 24 -1.41 1.31 -8.38
CA ASP A 24 -1.06 2.28 -9.43
C ASP A 24 -1.63 3.67 -9.14
N ASN A 25 -2.93 3.74 -8.83
CA ASN A 25 -3.59 5.01 -8.53
C ASN A 25 -3.03 5.65 -7.26
N LEU A 26 -2.83 4.86 -6.20
CA LEU A 26 -2.26 5.36 -4.96
C LEU A 26 -0.86 5.92 -5.16
N MET A 27 0.01 5.17 -5.84
CA MET A 27 1.39 5.59 -6.05
C MET A 27 1.51 6.76 -7.05
N GLN A 28 0.61 6.86 -8.02
CA GLN A 28 0.46 8.07 -8.84
C GLN A 28 0.12 9.28 -7.98
N GLY A 29 -0.91 9.18 -7.13
CA GLY A 29 -1.30 10.26 -6.22
C GLY A 29 -0.17 10.63 -5.25
N PHE A 30 0.58 9.64 -4.77
CA PHE A 30 1.78 9.85 -3.96
C PHE A 30 2.83 10.67 -4.73
N ASN A 31 3.17 10.27 -5.95
CA ASN A 31 4.18 10.97 -6.75
C ASN A 31 3.76 12.41 -7.09
N GLU A 32 2.52 12.58 -7.52
CA GLU A 32 1.95 13.89 -7.90
C GLU A 32 1.70 14.80 -6.70
N GLY A 33 1.77 14.29 -5.47
CA GLY A 33 1.37 15.05 -4.27
C GLY A 33 -0.12 15.36 -4.25
N ASN A 34 -0.94 14.49 -4.86
CA ASN A 34 -2.37 14.69 -5.02
C ASN A 34 -3.15 13.79 -4.06
N TYR A 35 -3.60 14.37 -2.94
CA TYR A 35 -4.35 13.65 -1.92
C TYR A 35 -5.67 13.05 -2.45
N THR A 36 -6.35 13.73 -3.38
CA THR A 36 -7.62 13.25 -3.94
C THR A 36 -7.42 11.95 -4.72
N ILE A 37 -6.33 11.83 -5.47
CA ILE A 37 -5.96 10.59 -6.16
C ILE A 37 -5.48 9.54 -5.15
N TYR A 38 -4.59 9.93 -4.24
CA TYR A 38 -3.99 9.05 -3.24
C TYR A 38 -5.03 8.36 -2.34
N SER A 39 -6.07 9.09 -1.92
CA SER A 39 -7.12 8.61 -1.02
C SER A 39 -8.34 8.02 -1.73
N ARG A 40 -8.33 7.94 -3.07
CA ARG A 40 -9.49 7.55 -3.87
C ARG A 40 -10.08 6.20 -3.44
N ASP A 41 -9.20 5.23 -3.18
CA ASP A 41 -9.56 3.84 -2.89
C ASP A 41 -9.54 3.51 -1.38
N PHE A 42 -9.36 4.51 -0.52
CA PHE A 42 -9.37 4.34 0.94
C PHE A 42 -10.76 3.99 1.47
N SER A 43 -10.79 3.16 2.51
CA SER A 43 -11.97 2.97 3.35
C SER A 43 -12.30 4.27 4.10
N ALA A 44 -13.52 4.34 4.65
CA ALA A 44 -13.92 5.49 5.46
C ALA A 44 -13.01 5.66 6.69
N GLU A 45 -12.61 4.56 7.33
CA GLU A 45 -11.69 4.55 8.46
C GLU A 45 -10.30 5.05 8.08
N MET A 46 -9.77 4.63 6.93
CA MET A 46 -8.48 5.12 6.44
C MET A 46 -8.48 6.63 6.22
N ARG A 47 -9.55 7.17 5.61
CA ARG A 47 -9.67 8.62 5.35
C ARG A 47 -9.73 9.45 6.63
N GLN A 48 -10.23 8.88 7.73
CA GLN A 48 -10.23 9.55 9.04
C GLN A 48 -8.84 9.59 9.67
N GLY A 49 -8.02 8.55 9.44
CA GLY A 49 -6.67 8.45 10.01
C GLY A 49 -5.57 9.08 9.15
N LEU A 50 -5.79 9.20 7.84
CA LEU A 50 -4.84 9.73 6.87
C LEU A 50 -5.53 10.80 6.03
N ASP A 51 -5.80 11.94 6.67
CA ASP A 51 -6.30 13.15 6.01
C ASP A 51 -5.21 13.82 5.16
N GLU A 52 -5.56 14.93 4.48
CA GLU A 52 -4.64 15.63 3.57
C GLU A 52 -3.38 16.13 4.28
N ALA A 53 -3.51 16.67 5.49
CA ALA A 53 -2.37 17.17 6.28
C ALA A 53 -1.44 16.03 6.72
N ALA A 54 -2.01 14.87 7.11
CA ALA A 54 -1.23 13.68 7.42
C ALA A 54 -0.56 13.09 6.16
N PHE A 55 -1.23 13.15 5.00
CA PHE A 55 -0.64 12.75 3.73
C PHE A 55 0.57 13.61 3.36
N GLU A 56 0.45 14.94 3.42
CA GLU A 56 1.54 15.86 3.07
C GLU A 56 2.78 15.60 3.94
N GLN A 57 2.59 15.51 5.26
CA GLN A 57 3.67 15.20 6.20
C GLN A 57 4.32 13.85 5.93
N ASN A 58 3.52 12.80 5.71
CA ASN A 58 4.04 11.47 5.41
C ASN A 58 4.77 11.43 4.06
N ARG A 59 4.24 12.12 3.05
CA ARG A 59 4.87 12.22 1.73
C ARG A 59 6.21 12.95 1.84
N GLU A 60 6.28 14.08 2.53
CA GLU A 60 7.54 14.80 2.75
C GLU A 60 8.56 13.91 3.48
N HIS A 61 8.13 13.21 4.52
CA HIS A 61 8.98 12.28 5.26
C HIS A 61 9.55 11.17 4.35
N VAL A 62 8.72 10.54 3.51
CA VAL A 62 9.15 9.48 2.60
C VAL A 62 10.05 10.05 1.50
N THR A 63 9.58 11.07 0.79
CA THR A 63 10.29 11.62 -0.38
C THR A 63 11.62 12.26 -0.02
N SER A 64 11.76 12.89 1.14
CA SER A 64 13.05 13.43 1.61
C SER A 64 14.10 12.37 1.93
N ARG A 65 13.70 11.12 2.16
CA ARG A 65 14.59 10.02 2.59
C ARG A 65 14.89 9.01 1.50
N ILE A 66 13.87 8.68 0.71
CA ILE A 66 13.94 7.61 -0.28
C ILE A 66 13.55 8.06 -1.69
N GLY A 67 13.11 9.31 -1.86
CA GLY A 67 12.69 9.88 -3.15
C GLY A 67 11.27 9.49 -3.56
N LEU A 68 10.95 9.73 -4.84
CA LEU A 68 9.69 9.34 -5.45
C LEU A 68 9.64 7.85 -5.78
N TYR A 69 8.43 7.33 -5.94
CA TYR A 69 8.19 5.95 -6.34
C TYR A 69 8.46 5.77 -7.84
N GLU A 70 9.12 4.67 -8.20
CA GLU A 70 9.43 4.35 -9.59
C GLU A 70 8.67 3.10 -10.06
N SER A 71 8.75 2.00 -9.31
CA SER A 71 8.11 0.74 -9.70
C SER A 71 7.90 -0.22 -8.53
N ARG A 72 7.22 -1.35 -8.78
CA ARG A 72 7.05 -2.44 -7.80
C ARG A 72 7.17 -3.81 -8.45
N ARG A 73 7.59 -4.81 -7.68
CA ARG A 73 7.73 -6.21 -8.10
C ARG A 73 7.48 -7.19 -6.97
N ASP A 74 7.56 -8.48 -7.30
CA ASP A 74 7.52 -9.61 -6.37
C ASP A 74 6.36 -9.57 -5.36
N PRO A 75 5.09 -9.48 -5.80
CA PRO A 75 3.96 -9.43 -4.88
C PRO A 75 3.83 -10.71 -4.06
N VAL A 76 3.69 -10.54 -2.75
CA VAL A 76 3.34 -11.60 -1.80
C VAL A 76 1.98 -11.29 -1.19
N VAL A 77 1.06 -12.25 -1.28
CA VAL A 77 -0.27 -12.13 -0.70
C VAL A 77 -0.37 -13.01 0.53
N THR A 78 -0.73 -12.41 1.67
CA THR A 78 -0.95 -13.10 2.94
C THR A 78 -2.34 -12.85 3.47
N GLU A 79 -2.86 -13.78 4.25
CA GLU A 79 -4.14 -13.63 4.92
C GLU A 79 -4.03 -13.80 6.43
N THR A 80 -4.92 -13.12 7.16
CA THR A 80 -5.07 -13.26 8.61
C THR A 80 -6.47 -12.87 9.05
N GLY A 81 -7.22 -13.84 9.59
CA GLY A 81 -8.59 -13.61 10.01
C GLY A 81 -9.44 -13.06 8.86
N GLU A 82 -10.03 -11.88 9.07
CA GLU A 82 -10.87 -11.17 8.09
C GLU A 82 -10.08 -10.31 7.09
N TYR A 83 -8.74 -10.29 7.16
CA TYR A 83 -7.92 -9.43 6.31
C TYR A 83 -7.09 -10.23 5.31
N ILE A 84 -6.85 -9.60 4.17
CA ILE A 84 -5.91 -10.05 3.15
C ILE A 84 -4.97 -8.89 2.81
N ALA A 85 -3.69 -9.18 2.74
CA ALA A 85 -2.63 -8.19 2.57
C ALA A 85 -1.82 -8.51 1.32
N VAL A 86 -1.51 -7.47 0.54
CA VAL A 86 -0.57 -7.55 -0.58
C VAL A 86 0.66 -6.76 -0.20
N THR A 87 1.82 -7.41 -0.23
CA THR A 87 3.10 -6.75 0.00
C THR A 87 3.91 -6.80 -1.28
N TYR A 88 4.26 -5.63 -1.80
CA TYR A 88 5.14 -5.49 -2.95
C TYR A 88 6.54 -5.06 -2.51
N LYS A 89 7.55 -5.45 -3.31
CA LYS A 89 8.88 -4.85 -3.26
C LYS A 89 8.88 -3.58 -4.12
N GLY A 90 8.84 -2.41 -3.49
CA GLY A 90 8.88 -1.11 -4.14
C GLY A 90 10.31 -0.63 -4.42
N GLU A 91 10.46 0.04 -5.56
CA GLU A 91 11.66 0.76 -5.98
C GLU A 91 11.36 2.26 -5.98
N PHE A 92 12.21 3.01 -5.30
CA PHE A 92 12.17 4.45 -5.19
C PHE A 92 13.53 5.02 -5.62
N GLU A 93 13.56 6.29 -6.02
CA GLU A 93 14.75 6.95 -6.59
C GLU A 93 16.04 6.76 -5.75
N GLN A 94 15.90 6.64 -4.42
CA GLN A 94 17.04 6.51 -3.52
C GLN A 94 17.04 5.19 -2.72
N GLU A 95 16.07 4.30 -2.90
CA GLU A 95 16.02 3.00 -2.21
C GLU A 95 15.22 1.94 -2.98
N ASP A 96 15.83 0.80 -3.23
CA ASP A 96 15.15 -0.42 -3.67
C ASP A 96 14.82 -1.31 -2.46
N GLY A 97 13.71 -2.03 -2.53
CA GLY A 97 13.33 -3.00 -1.51
C GLY A 97 12.43 -2.45 -0.42
N VAL A 98 11.77 -1.32 -0.66
CA VAL A 98 10.78 -0.78 0.25
C VAL A 98 9.57 -1.71 0.25
N ALA A 99 9.23 -2.29 1.41
CA ALA A 99 8.05 -3.14 1.53
C ALA A 99 6.80 -2.25 1.55
N LEU A 100 6.03 -2.30 0.47
CA LEU A 100 4.76 -1.60 0.33
C LEU A 100 3.63 -2.56 0.66
N ARG A 101 3.02 -2.38 1.84
CA ARG A 101 1.98 -3.28 2.34
C ARG A 101 0.61 -2.63 2.26
N PHE A 102 -0.27 -3.24 1.48
CA PHE A 102 -1.66 -2.86 1.25
C PHE A 102 -2.55 -3.89 1.93
N VAL A 103 -3.52 -3.46 2.75
CA VAL A 103 -4.43 -4.35 3.47
C VAL A 103 -5.87 -4.09 3.08
N PHE A 104 -6.56 -5.17 2.75
CA PHE A 104 -7.96 -5.23 2.35
C PHE A 104 -8.74 -6.11 3.32
N ARG A 105 -10.06 -5.94 3.36
CA ARG A 105 -10.96 -6.82 4.11
C ARG A 105 -11.54 -7.89 3.19
N LYS A 106 -11.52 -9.15 3.63
CA LYS A 106 -12.14 -10.25 2.89
C LYS A 106 -13.65 -10.03 2.80
N GLY A 107 -14.23 -10.26 1.63
CA GLY A 107 -15.66 -10.09 1.39
C GLY A 107 -16.12 -8.64 1.22
N ASP A 108 -15.23 -7.65 1.25
CA ASP A 108 -15.54 -6.30 0.81
C ASP A 108 -15.50 -6.23 -0.72
N GLU A 109 -16.68 -6.26 -1.36
CA GLU A 109 -16.83 -6.18 -2.82
C GLU A 109 -16.27 -4.86 -3.40
N SER A 110 -16.15 -3.81 -2.58
CA SER A 110 -15.58 -2.53 -2.99
C SER A 110 -14.06 -2.49 -2.93
N HIS A 111 -13.43 -3.54 -2.38
CA HIS A 111 -11.98 -3.73 -2.25
C HIS A 111 -11.25 -2.49 -1.74
N ARG A 112 -11.81 -1.82 -0.72
CA ARG A 112 -11.23 -0.60 -0.17
C ARG A 112 -9.97 -0.91 0.62
N LEU A 113 -9.06 0.06 0.64
CA LEU A 113 -7.87 -0.02 1.46
C LEU A 113 -8.18 0.29 2.93
N TYR A 114 -7.84 -0.65 3.80
CA TYR A 114 -7.97 -0.56 5.26
C TYR A 114 -6.62 -0.35 5.97
N GLY A 115 -5.51 -0.71 5.32
CA GLY A 115 -4.17 -0.44 5.84
C GLY A 115 -3.14 -0.20 4.73
N LEU A 116 -2.18 0.68 5.01
CA LEU A 116 -1.10 1.06 4.11
C LEU A 116 0.17 1.30 4.93
N TRP A 117 1.28 0.68 4.54
CA TRP A 117 2.59 0.90 5.16
C TRP A 117 3.69 0.95 4.10
N PHE A 118 4.62 1.87 4.33
CA PHE A 118 5.90 1.97 3.63
C PHE A 118 6.96 1.58 4.62
N ASN A 119 7.66 0.47 4.38
CA ASN A 119 8.62 -0.03 5.34
C ASN A 119 9.98 -0.25 4.69
N SER A 120 10.96 0.55 5.13
CA SER A 120 12.35 0.40 4.73
C SER A 120 13.29 0.80 5.87
N PRO A 121 14.57 0.36 5.85
CA PRO A 121 15.56 0.81 6.80
C PRO A 121 15.68 2.34 6.89
N LYS A 122 15.68 3.06 5.76
CA LYS A 122 15.83 4.53 5.75
C LYS A 122 14.63 5.28 6.33
N LEU A 123 13.44 4.68 6.33
CA LEU A 123 12.25 5.26 6.94
C LEU A 123 12.21 5.07 8.47
N ARG A 124 13.02 4.19 9.04
CA ARG A 124 13.04 3.90 10.50
C ARG A 124 14.08 4.70 11.29
N SER A 125 15.06 5.30 10.62
CA SER A 125 16.18 6.05 11.23
C SER A 125 15.88 7.52 11.44
#